data_AF-A0A7W3TJX0-F1
#
_entry.id   AF-A0A7W3TJX0-F1
#
_cell.length_a   1.000
_cell.length_b   1.000
_cell.length_c   1.000
_cell.angle_alpha   90.00
_cell.angle_beta   90.00
_cell.angle_gamma   90.00
#
_symmetry.space_group_name_H-M   'P 1'
#
loop_
_entity.id
_entity.type
_entity.pdbx_description
1 polymer ?
#
loop_
_entity_poly.entity_id
_entity_poly.type
_entity_poly.pdbx_seq_one_letter_code
_entity_poly.pdbx_strand_id
1 'polypeptide(L)' 'MRMKVMLGLGLVLAIAAGVAMAKPRNGELGVYLDADGNVVGTYSVSCDGVFSYSGTRTANSLANGQLFCNLP' A
#
# COMPACT_ATOMS: atom_id res chain seq x y z
N MET A 1 27.50 -22.88 -45.55
CA MET A 1 27.93 -22.14 -44.34
C MET A 1 26.71 -21.92 -43.46
N ARG A 2 26.72 -22.48 -42.24
CA ARG A 2 25.68 -22.26 -41.21
C ARG A 2 25.99 -20.94 -40.49
N MET A 3 25.26 -19.85 -40.77
CA MET A 3 25.35 -18.62 -39.99
C MET A 3 24.08 -18.40 -39.17
N LYS A 4 24.15 -19.00 -37.98
CA LYS A 4 23.68 -18.48 -36.68
C LYS A 4 22.58 -17.42 -36.74
N VAL A 5 21.34 -17.92 -36.61
CA VAL A 5 20.20 -17.20 -36.04
C VAL A 5 20.57 -16.81 -34.61
N MET A 6 20.88 -15.53 -34.36
CA MET A 6 21.09 -14.99 -33.02
C MET A 6 20.99 -13.45 -33.03
N LEU A 7 19.85 -12.92 -33.43
CA LEU A 7 19.47 -11.52 -33.17
C LEU A 7 17.97 -11.48 -32.95
N GLY A 8 17.54 -11.74 -31.72
CA GLY A 8 16.12 -11.69 -31.42
C GLY A 8 15.78 -12.16 -30.03
N LEU A 9 16.54 -11.77 -29.01
CA LEU A 9 16.15 -11.97 -27.61
C LEU A 9 17.03 -11.06 -26.74
N GLY A 10 16.68 -9.78 -26.59
CA GLY A 10 17.57 -8.88 -25.85
C GLY A 10 17.05 -7.52 -25.42
N LEU A 11 15.74 -7.23 -25.48
CA LEU A 11 15.26 -5.94 -24.94
C LEU A 11 13.84 -5.95 -24.36
N VAL A 12 13.42 -7.02 -23.67
CA VAL A 12 12.17 -6.98 -22.89
C VAL A 12 12.49 -7.18 -21.41
N LEU A 13 13.15 -6.18 -20.81
CA LEU A 13 13.34 -6.13 -19.37
C LEU A 13 13.26 -4.68 -18.86
N ALA A 14 12.14 -4.00 -19.14
CA ALA A 14 11.94 -2.62 -18.68
C ALA A 14 10.51 -2.29 -18.26
N ILE A 15 9.69 -3.27 -17.85
CA ILE A 15 8.31 -2.99 -17.40
C ILE A 15 8.06 -3.36 -15.93
N ALA A 16 8.91 -4.17 -15.29
CA ALA A 16 8.68 -4.55 -13.89
C ALA A 16 9.04 -3.45 -12.87
N ALA A 17 9.84 -2.44 -13.24
CA ALA A 17 10.27 -1.38 -12.33
C ALA A 17 9.32 -0.16 -12.27
N GLY A 18 8.30 -0.09 -13.14
CA GLY A 18 7.40 1.06 -13.23
C GLY A 18 6.27 1.10 -12.19
N VAL A 19 5.91 -0.04 -11.60
CA VAL A 19 4.76 -0.14 -10.67
C VAL A 19 5.08 0.20 -9.22
N ALA A 20 6.36 0.47 -8.89
CA ALA A 20 6.74 0.97 -7.57
C ALA A 20 6.48 2.48 -7.39
N MET A 21 6.21 3.21 -8.49
CA MET A 21 6.16 4.67 -8.51
C MET A 21 4.73 5.22 -8.66
N ALA A 22 3.75 4.68 -7.94
CA ALA A 22 2.43 5.32 -7.83
C ALA A 22 1.58 4.82 -6.65
N LYS A 23 2.16 4.26 -5.56
CA LYS A 23 1.37 4.19 -4.33
C LYS A 23 1.42 5.60 -3.74
N PRO A 24 0.35 6.41 -3.84
CA PRO A 24 0.35 7.71 -3.19
C PRO A 24 0.70 7.45 -1.73
N ARG A 25 1.59 8.27 -1.16
CA ARG A 25 1.92 8.27 0.27
C ARG A 25 0.73 8.81 1.06
N ASN A 26 -0.44 8.25 0.80
CA ASN A 26 -1.67 8.52 1.48
C ASN A 26 -1.56 7.95 2.88
N GLY A 27 -2.02 8.72 3.85
CA GLY A 27 -2.28 8.21 5.17
C GLY A 27 -3.39 7.17 5.11
N GLU A 28 -3.50 6.33 6.13
CA GLU A 28 -4.52 5.29 6.21
C GLU A 28 -5.44 5.57 7.39
N LEU A 29 -6.73 5.28 7.24
CA LEU A 29 -7.71 5.34 8.31
C LEU A 29 -8.34 3.95 8.47
N GLY A 30 -8.59 3.55 9.71
CA GLY A 30 -9.30 2.32 9.97
C GLY A 30 -9.85 2.20 11.37
N VAL A 31 -10.46 1.05 11.63
CA VAL A 31 -11.15 0.73 12.87
C VAL A 31 -10.63 -0.58 13.46
N TYR A 32 -10.71 -0.70 14.78
CA TYR A 32 -10.53 -1.94 15.52
C TYR A 32 -11.88 -2.54 15.87
N LEU A 33 -12.04 -3.82 15.58
CA LEU A 33 -13.25 -4.58 15.86
C LEU A 33 -13.06 -5.53 17.04
N ASP A 34 -14.12 -5.76 17.80
CA ASP A 34 -14.17 -6.88 18.77
C ASP A 34 -14.44 -8.23 18.06
N ALA A 35 -14.74 -9.27 18.84
CA ALA A 35 -15.03 -10.61 18.30
C ALA A 35 -16.40 -10.69 17.60
N ASP A 36 -17.33 -9.80 17.96
CA ASP A 36 -18.69 -9.73 17.40
C ASP A 36 -18.76 -8.81 16.17
N GLY A 37 -17.67 -8.10 15.86
CA GLY A 37 -17.56 -7.19 14.72
C GLY A 37 -17.93 -5.74 15.04
N ASN A 38 -18.07 -5.36 16.31
CA ASN A 38 -18.36 -3.99 16.70
C ASN A 38 -17.09 -3.14 16.71
N VAL A 39 -17.22 -1.86 16.35
CA VAL A 39 -16.11 -0.90 16.41
C VAL A 39 -15.83 -0.54 17.87
N VAL A 40 -14.61 -0.86 18.33
CA VAL A 40 -14.13 -0.58 19.70
C VAL A 40 -12.95 0.40 19.73
N GLY A 41 -12.45 0.77 18.57
CA GLY A 41 -11.38 1.74 18.44
C GLY A 41 -11.19 2.20 17.01
N THR A 42 -10.41 3.25 16.83
CA THR A 42 -10.03 3.79 15.53
C THR A 42 -8.52 3.96 15.46
N TYR A 43 -7.98 3.90 14.26
CA TYR A 43 -6.60 4.24 14.00
C TYR A 43 -6.47 5.13 12.78
N SER A 44 -5.39 5.89 12.77
CA SER A 44 -4.96 6.68 11.64
C SER A 44 -3.45 6.58 11.49
N VAL A 45 -2.99 6.58 10.25
CA VAL A 45 -1.60 6.77 9.87
C VAL A 45 -1.57 8.09 9.12
N SER A 46 -0.83 9.05 9.65
CA SER A 46 -0.68 10.37 9.02
C SER A 46 0.12 10.27 7.72
N CYS A 47 0.09 11.32 6.90
CA CYS A 47 0.88 11.40 5.67
C CYS A 47 2.40 11.22 5.89
N ASP A 48 2.88 11.60 7.08
CA ASP A 48 4.28 11.43 7.52
C ASP A 48 4.56 10.04 8.11
N GLY A 49 3.60 9.12 8.06
CA GLY A 49 3.71 7.77 8.63
C GLY A 49 3.51 7.71 10.15
N VAL A 50 3.09 8.81 10.78
CA VAL A 50 2.84 8.84 12.23
C VAL A 50 1.55 8.10 12.55
N PHE A 51 1.66 7.03 13.33
CA PHE A 51 0.52 6.24 13.79
C PHE A 51 -0.15 6.88 15.01
N SER A 52 -1.48 6.91 15.04
CA SER A 52 -2.30 7.36 16.15
C SER A 52 -3.56 6.52 16.26
N TYR A 53 -4.02 6.27 17.48
CA TYR A 53 -5.23 5.49 17.72
C TYR A 53 -6.03 6.02 18.90
N SER A 54 -7.32 5.67 18.93
CA SER A 54 -8.24 5.97 20.03
C SER A 54 -9.08 4.73 20.35
N GLY A 55 -9.38 4.54 21.64
CA GLY A 55 -10.12 3.37 22.13
C GLY A 55 -9.27 2.11 22.29
N THR A 56 -9.88 0.95 22.07
CA THR A 56 -9.26 -0.35 22.29
C THR A 56 -8.64 -0.89 21.02
N ARG A 57 -7.34 -1.19 21.08
CA ARG A 57 -6.62 -1.84 19.98
C ARG A 57 -6.85 -3.35 20.04
N THR A 58 -7.27 -3.94 18.93
CA THR A 58 -7.50 -5.38 18.81
C THR A 58 -6.68 -5.96 17.66
N ALA A 59 -6.62 -7.30 17.57
CA ALA A 59 -6.00 -7.98 16.44
C ALA A 59 -6.83 -7.87 15.14
N ASN A 60 -8.12 -7.53 15.26
CA ASN A 60 -9.03 -7.38 14.13
C ASN A 60 -9.10 -5.90 13.73
N SER A 61 -8.33 -5.49 12.72
CA SER A 61 -8.35 -4.14 12.19
C SER A 61 -8.84 -4.11 10.74
N LEU A 62 -9.69 -3.15 10.41
CA LEU A 62 -10.15 -2.90 9.05
C LEU A 62 -9.74 -1.49 8.60
N ALA A 63 -8.97 -1.40 7.52
CA ALA A 63 -8.74 -0.15 6.81
C ALA A 63 -10.02 0.25 6.06
N ASN A 64 -10.59 1.41 6.36
CA ASN A 64 -11.83 1.88 5.76
C ASN A 64 -11.70 3.21 5.00
N GLY A 65 -10.51 3.81 4.99
CA GLY A 65 -10.28 5.09 4.33
C GLY A 65 -8.81 5.37 4.09
N GLN A 66 -8.55 6.35 3.23
CA GLN A 66 -7.23 6.88 2.95
C GLN A 66 -7.27 8.39 3.09
N LEU A 67 -6.23 8.95 3.71
CA LEU A 67 -5.99 10.39 3.72
C LEU A 67 -5.35 10.76 2.38
N PHE A 68 -5.91 11.76 1.71
CA PHE A 68 -5.27 12.31 0.51
C PHE A 68 -4.13 13.21 0.94
N CYS A 69 -2.91 12.72 0.77
CA CYS A 69 -1.73 13.45 1.19
C CYS A 69 -1.19 14.22 0.00
N ASN A 70 -1.38 15.55 0.03
CA ASN A 70 -0.80 16.46 -0.94
C ASN A 70 0.67 16.70 -0.59
N LEU A 71 1.51 15.67 -0.74
CA LEU A 71 2.96 15.84 -0.60
C LEU A 71 3.46 16.73 -1.76
N PRO A 72 4.27 17.75 -1.47
CA PRO A 72 4.85 18.63 -2.48
C PRO A 72 5.81 17.91 -3.42
#